data_AF-A0A1J3F0V8-F1
#
_entry.id   AF-A0A1J3F0V8-F1
#
_cell.length_a   1.000
_cell.length_b   1.000
_cell.length_c   1.000
_cell.angle_alpha   90.00
_cell.angle_beta   90.00
_cell.angle_gamma   90.00
#
_symmetry.space_group_name_H-M   'P 1'
#
loop_
_entity.id
_entity.type
_entity.pdbx_description
1 polymer ?
#
loop_
_entity_poly.entity_id
_entity_poly.type
_entity_poly.pdbx_seq_one_letter_code
_entity_poly.pdbx_strand_id
1 'polypeptide(L)'
;LFQDYHGLKSFRQAMASFMEQIRGGKARFDPDRIVLTAGATAANELLTFILADPNDALLVPTPYYPGFDRDLRWRTGVKIVPIHCDSSNHFQITPEALES
;
A
#
# COMPACT_ATOMS: atom_id res chain seq x y z
N LEU A 1 29.08 -10.27 5.95
CA LEU A 1 28.14 -9.68 4.98
C LEU A 1 26.72 -9.95 5.47
N PHE A 2 25.88 -8.93 5.61
CA PHE A 2 24.47 -9.11 6.00
C PHE A 2 23.60 -9.10 4.74
N GLN A 3 22.78 -10.13 4.54
CA GLN A 3 21.99 -10.32 3.32
C GLN A 3 20.66 -11.06 3.59
N ASP A 4 20.22 -11.12 4.84
CA ASP A 4 18.95 -11.74 5.22
C ASP A 4 17.78 -10.89 4.72
N TYR A 5 16.80 -11.50 4.03
CA TYR A 5 15.63 -10.80 3.50
C TYR A 5 14.71 -10.25 4.60
N HIS A 6 14.78 -10.77 5.83
CA HIS A 6 14.06 -10.15 6.96
C HIS A 6 14.61 -8.76 7.28
N GLY A 7 15.83 -8.43 6.83
CA GLY A 7 16.50 -7.20 7.19
C GLY A 7 17.04 -7.20 8.62
N LEU A 8 17.79 -6.14 8.95
CA LEU A 8 18.38 -5.98 10.27
C LEU A 8 17.30 -5.92 11.35
N LYS A 9 17.36 -6.82 12.34
CA LYS A 9 16.39 -6.88 13.44
C LYS A 9 16.24 -5.54 14.17
N SER A 10 17.37 -4.88 14.46
CA SER A 10 17.39 -3.56 15.08
C SER A 10 16.66 -2.50 14.26
N PHE A 11 16.77 -2.58 12.93
CA PHE A 11 16.07 -1.67 12.04
C PHE A 11 14.56 -1.94 12.00
N ARG A 12 14.12 -3.20 11.94
CA ARG A 12 12.69 -3.56 12.07
C ARG A 12 12.09 -3.11 13.40
N GLN A 13 12.83 -3.27 14.50
CA GLN A 13 12.42 -2.76 15.82
C GLN A 13 12.29 -1.23 15.83
N ALA A 14 13.25 -0.52 15.25
CA ALA A 14 13.18 0.94 15.13
C ALA A 14 11.98 1.39 14.29
N MET A 15 11.70 0.71 13.16
CA MET A 15 10.54 0.98 12.32
C MET A 15 9.22 0.73 13.05
N ALA A 16 9.09 -0.38 13.79
CA ALA A 16 7.91 -0.69 14.58
C ALA A 16 7.61 0.43 15.61
N SER A 17 8.63 0.83 16.38
CA SER A 17 8.52 1.91 17.36
C SER A 17 8.17 3.26 16.71
N PHE A 18 8.77 3.55 15.56
CA PHE A 18 8.51 4.78 14.81
C PHE A 18 7.07 4.84 14.29
N MET A 19 6.56 3.73 13.76
CA MET A 19 5.17 3.62 13.30
C MET A 19 4.18 3.75 14.46
N GLU A 20 4.45 3.17 15.62
CA GLU A 20 3.67 3.36 16.85
C GLU A 20 3.65 4.83 17.28
N GLN A 21 4.81 5.49 17.26
CA GLN A 21 4.93 6.91 17.59
C GLN A 21 4.12 7.80 16.64
N ILE A 22 4.19 7.56 15.32
CA ILE A 22 3.39 8.29 14.32
C ILE A 22 1.88 8.13 14.59
N ARG A 23 1.46 6.97 15.09
CA ARG A 23 0.06 6.72 15.48
C ARG A 23 -0.27 7.24 16.87
N GLY A 24 0.63 7.95 17.54
CA GLY A 24 0.41 8.51 18.88
C GLY A 24 0.21 7.44 19.95
N GLY A 25 0.85 6.28 19.80
CA GLY A 25 0.72 5.15 20.73
C GLY A 25 -0.62 4.40 20.65
N LYS A 26 -1.48 4.72 19.68
CA LYS A 26 -2.81 4.10 19.52
C LYS A 26 -2.78 2.73 18.83
N ALA A 27 -1.65 2.37 18.24
CA ALA A 27 -1.46 1.10 17.54
C ALA A 27 -0.03 0.59 17.75
N ARG A 28 0.10 -0.72 18.02
CA ARG A 28 1.38 -1.41 18.15
C ARG A 28 1.67 -2.23 16.90
N PHE A 29 2.95 -2.29 16.52
CA PHE A 29 3.41 -3.03 15.35
C PHE A 29 4.40 -4.11 15.78
N ASP A 30 4.16 -5.34 15.38
CA ASP A 30 5.08 -6.45 15.63
C ASP A 30 6.26 -6.37 14.64
N PRO A 31 7.52 -6.19 15.10
CA PRO A 31 8.67 -6.09 14.22
C PRO A 31 8.91 -7.35 13.38
N ASP A 32 8.42 -8.53 13.79
CA ASP A 32 8.54 -9.77 13.01
C ASP A 32 7.51 -9.84 11.87
N ARG A 33 6.55 -8.92 11.82
CA ARG A 33 5.61 -8.74 10.70
C ARG A 33 6.01 -7.60 9.76
N ILE A 34 7.14 -6.93 9.99
CA ILE A 34 7.66 -5.88 9.11
C ILE A 34 8.54 -6.50 8.04
N VAL A 35 8.13 -6.38 6.78
CA VAL A 35 8.94 -6.71 5.60
C VAL A 35 9.48 -5.43 4.99
N LEU A 36 10.78 -5.38 4.75
CA LEU A 36 11.44 -4.22 4.15
C LEU A 36 11.47 -4.36 2.63
N THR A 37 11.17 -3.28 1.92
CA THR A 37 11.24 -3.20 0.47
C THR A 37 12.14 -2.05 0.05
N ALA A 38 12.60 -2.05 -1.21
CA ALA A 38 13.32 -0.94 -1.81
C ALA A 38 12.37 0.24 -2.13
N GLY A 39 11.79 0.84 -1.08
CA GLY A 39 10.83 1.93 -1.17
C GLY A 39 9.38 1.50 -1.38
N ALA A 40 8.48 2.49 -1.36
CA ALA A 40 7.03 2.27 -1.49
C ALA A 40 6.61 1.75 -2.86
N THR A 41 7.33 2.13 -3.94
CA THR A 41 7.11 1.59 -5.29
C THR A 41 7.23 0.07 -5.32
N ALA A 42 8.32 -0.49 -4.75
CA ALA A 42 8.49 -1.93 -4.64
C ALA A 42 7.45 -2.58 -3.71
N ALA A 43 7.02 -1.89 -2.65
CA ALA A 43 5.98 -2.40 -1.75
C ALA A 43 4.61 -2.51 -2.43
N ASN A 44 4.19 -1.47 -3.16
CA ASN A 44 2.92 -1.42 -3.88
C ASN A 44 2.82 -2.55 -4.91
N GLU A 45 3.88 -2.73 -5.69
CA GLU A 45 3.94 -3.78 -6.72
C GLU A 45 3.98 -5.19 -6.10
N LEU A 46 4.82 -5.41 -5.09
CA LEU A 46 4.89 -6.69 -4.37
C LEU A 46 3.53 -7.06 -3.74
N LEU A 47 2.87 -6.09 -3.10
CA LEU A 47 1.56 -6.33 -2.50
C LEU A 47 0.52 -6.70 -3.56
N THR A 48 0.57 -6.06 -4.73
CA THR A 48 -0.31 -6.37 -5.85
C THR A 48 -0.09 -7.81 -6.35
N PHE A 49 1.17 -8.24 -6.52
CA PHE A 49 1.50 -9.63 -6.87
C PHE A 49 1.01 -10.67 -5.84
N ILE A 50 0.92 -10.30 -4.56
CA ILE A 50 0.48 -11.20 -3.49
C ILE A 50 -1.06 -11.32 -3.45
N LEU A 51 -1.78 -10.26 -3.77
CA LEU A 51 -3.22 -10.16 -3.54
C LEU A 51 -4.09 -10.38 -4.78
N ALA A 52 -3.52 -10.30 -5.98
CA ALA A 52 -4.28 -10.31 -7.23
C ALA A 52 -3.51 -10.99 -8.36
N ASP A 53 -4.23 -11.74 -9.19
CA ASP A 53 -3.71 -12.36 -10.40
C ASP A 53 -3.79 -11.39 -11.61
N PRO A 54 -3.03 -11.63 -12.69
CA PRO A 54 -3.17 -10.85 -13.91
C PRO A 54 -4.63 -10.83 -14.41
N ASN A 55 -5.12 -9.64 -14.77
CA ASN A 55 -6.50 -9.31 -15.15
C ASN A 55 -7.50 -9.09 -14.01
N ASP A 56 -7.15 -9.35 -12.76
CA ASP A 56 -7.90 -8.86 -11.60
C ASP A 56 -7.83 -7.33 -11.50
N ALA A 57 -8.57 -6.76 -10.55
CA ALA A 57 -8.66 -5.32 -10.36
C ALA A 57 -8.51 -4.89 -8.91
N LEU A 58 -7.87 -3.72 -8.73
CA LEU A 58 -7.84 -2.98 -7.47
C LEU A 58 -8.69 -1.72 -7.61
N LEU A 59 -9.56 -1.47 -6.62
CA LEU A 59 -10.32 -0.24 -6.52
C LEU A 59 -9.43 0.89 -5.97
N VAL A 60 -9.37 2.03 -6.65
CA VAL A 60 -8.54 3.18 -6.26
C VAL A 60 -9.34 4.50 -6.35
N PRO A 61 -9.51 5.25 -5.25
CA PRO A 61 -10.22 6.54 -5.27
C PRO A 61 -9.57 7.59 -6.16
N THR A 62 -10.35 8.34 -6.93
CA THR A 62 -9.84 9.47 -7.75
C THR A 62 -10.09 10.82 -7.09
N PRO A 63 -9.13 11.77 -7.12
CA PRO A 63 -7.79 11.63 -7.72
C PRO A 63 -6.82 10.82 -6.83
N TYR A 64 -5.92 10.05 -7.46
CA TYR A 64 -4.87 9.26 -6.79
C TYR A 64 -3.46 9.62 -7.28
N TYR A 65 -2.44 9.06 -6.62
CA TYR A 65 -1.02 9.19 -7.00
C TYR A 65 -0.75 8.60 -8.40
N PRO A 66 -0.37 9.39 -9.42
CA PRO A 66 -0.25 8.90 -10.79
C PRO A 66 0.75 7.76 -11.00
N GLY A 67 1.72 7.59 -10.10
CA GLY A 67 2.65 6.46 -10.17
C GLY A 67 1.98 5.10 -9.97
N PHE A 68 0.76 5.04 -9.42
CA PHE A 68 -0.01 3.78 -9.32
C PHE A 68 -0.32 3.15 -10.66
N ASP A 69 -0.50 3.93 -11.73
CA ASP A 69 -0.70 3.39 -13.08
C ASP A 69 0.49 2.54 -13.55
N ARG A 70 1.70 2.85 -13.07
CA ARG A 70 2.88 2.02 -13.29
C ARG A 70 3.01 0.94 -12.23
N ASP A 71 3.06 1.34 -10.96
CA ASP A 71 3.44 0.50 -9.83
C ASP A 71 2.48 -0.67 -9.61
N LEU A 72 1.17 -0.47 -9.87
CA LEU A 72 0.14 -1.49 -9.64
C LEU A 72 -0.21 -2.31 -10.87
N ARG A 73 0.21 -1.91 -12.08
CA ARG A 73 -0.32 -2.50 -13.33
C ARG A 73 0.76 -3.07 -14.24
N TRP A 74 1.92 -2.42 -14.34
CA TRP A 74 2.83 -2.64 -15.46
C TRP A 74 3.35 -4.08 -15.53
N ARG A 75 3.88 -4.62 -14.43
CA ARG A 75 4.40 -6.00 -14.39
C ARG A 75 3.42 -7.01 -13.81
N THR A 76 2.41 -6.53 -13.09
CA THR A 76 1.41 -7.36 -12.41
C THR A 76 0.29 -7.81 -13.36
N GLY A 77 0.02 -7.05 -14.43
CA GLY A 77 -1.13 -7.28 -15.30
C GLY A 77 -2.49 -6.98 -14.65
N VAL A 78 -2.49 -6.41 -13.44
CA VAL A 78 -3.67 -6.00 -12.69
C VAL A 78 -4.21 -4.69 -13.23
N LYS A 79 -5.53 -4.49 -13.11
CA LYS A 79 -6.23 -3.27 -13.54
C LYS A 79 -6.50 -2.37 -12.34
N ILE A 80 -6.58 -1.07 -12.61
CA ILE A 80 -7.16 -0.11 -11.66
C ILE A 80 -8.59 0.15 -12.09
N VAL A 81 -9.53 0.00 -11.16
CA VAL A 81 -10.92 0.45 -11.32
C VAL A 81 -11.10 1.69 -10.42
N PRO A 82 -11.43 2.85 -10.98
CA PRO A 82 -11.52 4.09 -10.21
C PRO A 82 -12.77 4.11 -9.34
N ILE A 83 -12.62 4.53 -8.07
CA ILE A 83 -13.75 4.97 -7.24
C ILE A 83 -13.85 6.49 -7.41
N HIS A 84 -14.91 6.97 -8.07
CA HIS A 84 -15.02 8.39 -8.38
C HIS A 84 -15.47 9.21 -7.17
N CYS A 85 -14.56 10.03 -6.62
CA CYS A 85 -14.90 11.01 -5.59
C CYS A 85 -15.15 12.39 -6.21
N ASP A 86 -16.09 13.14 -5.63
CA ASP A 86 -16.51 14.45 -6.13
C ASP A 86 -16.25 15.59 -5.15
N SER A 87 -16.06 16.80 -5.69
CA SER A 87 -15.83 18.00 -4.88
C SER A 87 -17.00 18.38 -3.97
N SER A 88 -18.24 17.98 -4.29
CA SER A 88 -19.45 18.28 -3.51
C SER A 88 -19.40 17.75 -2.07
N ASN A 89 -18.62 16.69 -1.80
CA ASN A 89 -18.40 16.14 -0.46
C ASN A 89 -16.93 16.21 0.00
N HIS A 90 -16.14 17.09 -0.63
CA HIS A 90 -14.69 17.23 -0.40
C HIS A 90 -13.89 15.96 -0.74
N PHE A 91 -14.26 15.28 -1.82
CA PHE A 91 -13.60 14.06 -2.32
C PHE A 91 -13.60 12.88 -1.33
N GLN A 92 -14.60 12.83 -0.44
CA GLN A 92 -14.78 11.69 0.45
C GLN A 92 -15.32 10.48 -0.33
N ILE A 93 -14.81 9.30 0.01
CA ILE A 93 -15.33 8.03 -0.52
C ILE A 93 -16.74 7.81 0.05
N THR A 94 -17.68 7.39 -0.80
CA THR A 94 -19.04 7.02 -0.37
C THR A 94 -19.34 5.55 -0.70
N PRO A 95 -20.27 4.91 0.02
CA PRO A 95 -20.74 3.57 -0.33
C PRO A 95 -21.26 3.48 -1.76
N GLU A 96 -22.00 4.49 -2.23
CA GLU A 96 -22.56 4.51 -3.59
C GLU A 96 -21.46 4.53 -4.66
N ALA A 97 -20.35 5.26 -4.41
CA ALA A 97 -19.20 5.27 -5.31
C ALA A 97 -18.40 3.95 -5.28
N LEU A 98 -18.51 3.16 -4.22
CA LEU A 98 -17.88 1.83 -4.13
C LEU A 98 -18.67 0.75 -4.88
N GLU A 99 -19.99 0.93 -5.04
CA GLU A 99 -20.90 -0.02 -5.67
C GLU A 99 -21.15 0.26 -7.17
N SER A 100 -20.68 1.41 -7.67
CA SER A 100 -20.90 1.88 -9.06
C SER A 100 -20.03 1.19 -10.11
#